data_AF-A0A285IUC2-F1
#
_entry.id   AF-A0A285IUC2-F1
#
_cell.length_a   1.000
_cell.length_b   1.000
_cell.length_c   1.000
_cell.angle_alpha   90.00
_cell.angle_beta   90.00
_cell.angle_gamma   90.00
#
_symmetry.space_group_name_H-M   'P 1'
#
loop_
_entity.id
_entity.type
_entity.pdbx_description
1 polymer ?
#
loop_
_entity_poly.entity_id
_entity_poly.type
_entity_poly.pdbx_seq_one_letter_code
_entity_poly.pdbx_strand_id
1 'polypeptide(L)'
;MSYRAFVRGMLAASLLAAAPLSAMADNFGAAIVGGIIGSALMNGASQPKRSSPGVSSATRSRNAETQTALNYFGFAAGTPDGVLGSRSRSAIMQYQGYMGFPATGRLQPFERDHLVGSYNRAALGGPDVTRSLNKSRDGTRGLLVLWRDGGGASGGRGHGGMGYAGLPVEVSDAVDEIAESTEPSPEQLLQRAGFIQTADLNGDGQNDYIIDTSVTGSSFWCGASQCTTMLFVSSAQGYQRRQFQYLMNPQRSNSVQVSFFHCDHTGCRMNDPLAQPQRTIAPVPGASVPAAPPQQLAAAPALQPSTQPAPPATLPSFAPQPAPAPSLASYCEKVGLGTSSNGGFMTVATMSDPAIALGEQFCFARTYAKTEGEQMLQRVPGLTPAAVAGQCAGFKPLLAPYVSRLASVPARQVVADVAQYAATSGLAADQLKATAKICLYSGYRDDNMAVALGSALHMVGLGETPYAELVAHHLNKGFGAEKNPLAATGWYRLSIEALEGGAPSVFGTSLPDRTALLRAAALGTPPATDAPVATSLPTFTISD
;
A
#
# COMPACT_ATOMS: atom_id res chain seq x y z
N MET A 1 44.97 -21.95 39.33
CA MET A 1 45.16 -22.12 40.78
C MET A 1 45.78 -20.86 41.35
N SER A 2 45.13 -20.33 42.38
CA SER A 2 45.57 -19.46 43.49
C SER A 2 46.61 -18.34 43.28
N TYR A 3 46.23 -17.06 43.43
CA TYR A 3 46.07 -16.31 44.70
C TYR A 3 47.40 -16.05 45.45
N ARG A 4 47.86 -14.78 45.53
CA ARG A 4 47.72 -13.94 46.74
C ARG A 4 48.42 -12.58 46.61
N ALA A 5 47.69 -11.59 47.12
CA ALA A 5 48.06 -10.20 47.35
C ALA A 5 49.12 -10.03 48.44
N PHE A 6 49.81 -8.87 48.47
CA PHE A 6 49.82 -8.00 49.66
C PHE A 6 50.27 -6.57 49.30
N VAL A 7 49.86 -5.64 50.15
CA VAL A 7 49.56 -4.22 49.93
C VAL A 7 50.58 -3.33 50.68
N ARG A 8 50.64 -2.04 50.29
CA ARG A 8 51.07 -0.82 51.04
C ARG A 8 52.53 -0.39 50.79
N GLY A 9 52.88 0.87 50.54
CA GLY A 9 52.13 2.13 50.69
C GLY A 9 52.84 3.34 50.04
N MET A 10 52.18 4.48 50.22
CA MET A 10 52.29 5.81 49.56
C MET A 10 53.67 6.52 49.60
N LEU A 11 53.96 7.33 48.56
CA LEU A 11 54.11 8.79 48.66
C LEU A 11 54.27 9.46 47.27
N ALA A 12 53.83 10.71 47.20
CA ALA A 12 53.37 11.46 46.04
C ALA A 12 54.42 12.34 45.36
N ALA A 13 54.25 12.62 44.05
CA ALA A 13 54.53 13.92 43.41
C ALA A 13 53.96 13.99 41.97
N SER A 14 52.83 14.70 41.87
CA SER A 14 52.32 15.63 40.83
C SER A 14 52.96 15.71 39.42
N LEU A 15 52.14 15.51 38.38
CA LEU A 15 51.74 16.46 37.31
C LEU A 15 51.28 15.72 36.03
N LEU A 16 49.97 15.68 35.78
CA LEU A 16 49.36 15.23 34.52
C LEU A 16 48.35 16.29 34.06
N ALA A 17 48.47 16.70 32.81
CA ALA A 17 47.51 17.56 32.11
C ALA A 17 46.35 16.70 31.59
N ALA A 18 45.11 17.14 31.84
CA ALA A 18 43.89 16.55 31.28
C ALA A 18 42.97 17.64 30.72
N ALA A 19 42.36 17.34 29.58
CA ALA A 19 41.37 18.15 28.87
C ALA A 19 40.04 18.24 29.64
N PRO A 20 39.22 19.29 29.42
CA PRO A 20 37.91 19.37 30.03
C PRO A 20 36.84 18.68 29.17
N LEU A 21 36.16 17.69 29.77
CA LEU A 21 34.75 17.42 29.54
C LEU A 21 33.97 18.18 30.63
N SER A 22 32.88 18.85 30.27
CA SER A 22 31.89 19.31 31.23
C SER A 22 30.50 19.17 30.64
N ALA A 23 29.68 18.44 31.37
CA ALA A 23 28.28 18.16 31.12
C ALA A 23 27.36 19.19 31.79
N MET A 24 26.18 19.33 31.20
CA MET A 24 24.85 19.75 31.72
C MET A 24 24.72 20.14 33.20
N ALA A 25 24.06 21.26 33.48
CA ALA A 25 22.80 21.31 34.25
C ALA A 25 22.31 22.76 34.49
N ASP A 26 20.99 22.90 34.45
CA ASP A 26 20.19 24.11 34.60
C ASP A 26 20.22 24.71 36.01
N ASN A 27 20.19 26.05 36.12
CA ASN A 27 19.33 26.71 37.11
C ASN A 27 19.09 28.20 36.81
N PHE A 28 17.81 28.50 36.62
CA PHE A 28 17.02 29.63 37.15
C PHE A 28 17.75 30.73 37.96
N GLY A 29 17.45 32.00 37.67
CA GLY A 29 17.46 33.06 38.70
C GLY A 29 18.25 34.34 38.38
N ALA A 30 17.56 35.28 37.73
CA ALA A 30 17.53 36.72 37.99
C ALA A 30 18.78 37.48 38.51
N ALA A 31 19.03 38.60 37.81
CA ALA A 31 19.15 39.96 38.34
C ALA A 31 20.51 40.69 38.15
N ILE A 32 20.35 42.03 38.02
CA ILE A 32 21.32 43.13 38.14
C ILE A 32 22.00 43.49 36.80
N VAL A 33 21.47 44.42 35.98
CA VAL A 33 21.32 45.91 36.11
C VAL A 33 22.64 46.69 36.00
N GLY A 34 22.73 47.45 34.90
CA GLY A 34 23.28 48.81 34.79
C GLY A 34 24.81 48.94 34.85
N GLY A 35 25.48 49.22 33.73
CA GLY A 35 25.75 50.60 33.27
C GLY A 35 27.22 50.94 33.60
N ILE A 36 27.95 51.87 32.99
CA ILE A 36 27.72 52.92 32.00
C ILE A 36 29.14 53.25 31.44
N ILE A 37 29.18 53.98 30.32
CA ILE A 37 30.21 54.93 29.84
C ILE A 37 31.15 54.42 28.75
N GLY A 38 30.96 55.03 27.59
CA GLY A 38 31.76 54.83 26.39
C GLY A 38 32.96 55.76 26.28
N SER A 39 33.74 55.49 25.25
CA SER A 39 34.71 56.41 24.66
C SER A 39 34.69 56.14 23.17
N ALA A 40 34.28 57.14 22.42
CA ALA A 40 34.24 57.14 20.96
C ALA A 40 35.66 57.21 20.40
N LEU A 41 35.95 56.41 19.38
CA LEU A 41 36.84 56.78 18.28
C LEU A 41 36.29 56.18 16.99
N MET A 42 35.97 57.07 16.04
CA MET A 42 35.54 56.77 14.68
C MET A 42 36.77 56.47 13.82
N ASN A 43 36.73 55.39 13.04
CA ASN A 43 37.37 55.37 11.72
C ASN A 43 36.74 54.28 10.85
N GLY A 44 36.48 54.66 9.60
CA GLY A 44 35.69 53.90 8.64
C GLY A 44 36.31 52.56 8.29
N ALA A 45 35.58 51.49 8.62
CA ALA A 45 35.74 50.19 8.00
C ALA A 45 34.37 49.80 7.43
N SER A 46 34.34 49.56 6.14
CA SER A 46 33.21 49.03 5.38
C SER A 46 32.54 47.90 6.17
N GLN A 47 31.29 48.10 6.58
CA GLN A 47 30.51 47.01 7.18
C GLN A 47 30.42 45.86 6.17
N PRO A 48 30.79 44.62 6.52
CA PRO A 48 30.39 43.48 5.72
C PRO A 48 28.85 43.44 5.79
N LYS A 49 28.19 43.67 4.65
CA LYS A 49 26.75 43.40 4.49
C LYS A 49 26.53 42.00 5.04
N ARG A 50 25.84 41.90 6.19
CA ARG A 50 25.30 40.63 6.69
C ARG A 50 24.44 40.06 5.56
N SER A 51 24.95 39.10 4.81
CA SER A 51 24.13 38.36 3.86
C SER A 51 23.12 37.58 4.69
N SER A 52 21.85 37.93 4.57
CA SER A 52 20.77 37.08 5.07
C SER A 52 21.02 35.64 4.56
N PRO A 53 20.83 34.60 5.39
CA PRO A 53 20.99 33.23 4.94
C PRO A 53 20.13 33.02 3.70
N GLY A 54 20.77 32.77 2.55
CA GLY A 54 20.05 32.50 1.32
C GLY A 54 19.15 31.29 1.53
N VAL A 55 17.93 31.35 1.02
CA VAL A 55 16.97 30.24 1.08
C VAL A 55 17.68 28.94 0.64
N SER A 56 17.65 27.92 1.50
CA SER A 56 18.31 26.64 1.25
C SER A 56 17.80 26.03 -0.06
N SER A 57 18.64 25.22 -0.74
CA SER A 57 18.26 24.51 -1.97
C SER A 57 16.99 23.66 -1.78
N ALA A 58 16.87 23.01 -0.61
CA ALA A 58 15.70 22.25 -0.21
C ALA A 58 14.43 23.13 -0.14
N THR A 59 14.51 24.31 0.48
CA THR A 59 13.36 25.23 0.56
C THR A 59 12.99 25.79 -0.82
N ARG A 60 13.97 26.07 -1.69
CA ARG A 60 13.70 26.49 -3.07
C ARG A 60 12.98 25.40 -3.87
N SER A 61 13.44 24.15 -3.77
CA SER A 61 12.77 23.00 -4.41
C SER A 61 11.33 22.84 -3.91
N ARG A 62 11.14 22.89 -2.58
CA ARG A 62 9.82 22.82 -1.95
C ARG A 62 8.86 23.92 -2.42
N ASN A 63 9.37 25.14 -2.60
CA ASN A 63 8.59 26.27 -3.09
C ASN A 63 8.28 26.14 -4.60
N ALA A 64 9.22 25.62 -5.39
CA ALA A 64 9.02 25.39 -6.82
C ALA A 64 7.92 24.35 -7.04
N GLU A 65 7.92 23.26 -6.27
CA GLU A 65 6.84 22.25 -6.28
C GLU A 65 5.47 22.88 -5.98
N THR A 66 5.40 23.77 -4.98
CA THR A 66 4.17 24.51 -4.67
C THR A 66 3.72 25.41 -5.82
N GLN A 67 4.64 26.13 -6.47
CA GLN A 67 4.33 26.95 -7.66
C GLN A 67 3.83 26.08 -8.82
N THR A 68 4.43 24.91 -9.04
CA THR A 68 3.99 23.94 -10.05
C THR A 68 2.58 23.44 -9.77
N ALA A 69 2.28 23.02 -8.54
CA ALA A 69 0.95 22.55 -8.15
C ALA A 69 -0.11 23.65 -8.29
N LEU A 70 0.19 24.88 -7.85
CA LEU A 70 -0.70 26.03 -8.04
C LEU A 70 -1.02 26.25 -9.52
N ASN A 71 0.01 26.29 -10.37
CA ASN A 71 -0.16 26.49 -11.82
C ASN A 71 -0.97 25.35 -12.47
N TYR A 72 -0.75 24.09 -12.07
CA TYR A 72 -1.51 22.95 -12.58
C TYR A 72 -3.02 23.08 -12.32
N PHE A 73 -3.39 23.55 -11.14
CA PHE A 73 -4.79 23.81 -10.78
C PHE A 73 -5.31 25.16 -11.29
N GLY A 74 -4.53 25.89 -12.09
CA GLY A 74 -4.94 27.16 -12.70
C GLY A 74 -4.85 28.38 -11.78
N PHE A 75 -4.18 28.26 -10.62
CA PHE A 75 -3.80 29.41 -9.80
C PHE A 75 -2.46 29.95 -10.29
N ALA A 76 -2.45 31.10 -10.96
CA ALA A 76 -1.28 31.62 -11.67
C ALA A 76 -0.16 32.09 -10.72
N ALA A 77 0.72 31.17 -10.31
CA ALA A 77 1.81 31.42 -9.35
C ALA A 77 3.08 32.02 -9.99
N GLY A 78 3.15 32.07 -11.32
CA GLY A 78 4.35 32.48 -12.08
C GLY A 78 5.26 31.28 -12.40
N THR A 79 6.49 31.54 -12.82
CA THR A 79 7.47 30.48 -13.11
C THR A 79 7.81 29.71 -11.82
N PRO A 80 7.89 28.36 -11.83
CA PRO A 80 8.32 27.55 -10.69
C PRO A 80 9.82 27.71 -10.35
N ASP A 81 10.22 28.88 -9.87
CA ASP A 81 11.61 29.27 -9.57
C ASP A 81 12.02 29.07 -8.10
N GLY A 82 11.08 28.63 -7.26
CA GLY A 82 11.29 28.45 -5.83
C GLY A 82 11.26 29.74 -5.00
N VAL A 83 10.97 30.88 -5.64
CA VAL A 83 10.90 32.20 -5.01
C VAL A 83 9.43 32.64 -4.89
N LEU A 84 8.87 32.57 -3.69
CA LEU A 84 7.48 32.95 -3.42
C LEU A 84 7.27 34.47 -3.43
N GLY A 85 7.17 35.04 -4.63
CA GLY A 85 6.92 36.46 -4.89
C GLY A 85 5.45 36.87 -4.72
N SER A 86 5.12 38.09 -5.17
CA SER A 86 3.75 38.62 -5.12
C SER A 86 2.76 37.77 -5.92
N ARG A 87 3.17 37.22 -7.07
CA ARG A 87 2.34 36.33 -7.91
C ARG A 87 2.01 35.03 -7.19
N SER A 88 2.99 34.36 -6.58
CA SER A 88 2.75 33.14 -5.82
C SER A 88 1.87 33.40 -4.59
N ARG A 89 2.06 34.53 -3.89
CA ARG A 89 1.16 34.92 -2.78
C ARG A 89 -0.28 35.17 -3.25
N SER A 90 -0.47 35.80 -4.41
CA SER A 90 -1.79 35.97 -5.02
C SER A 90 -2.43 34.63 -5.39
N ALA A 91 -1.69 33.71 -6.00
CA ALA A 91 -2.15 32.37 -6.31
C ALA A 91 -2.54 31.58 -5.05
N ILE A 92 -1.77 31.71 -3.97
CA ILE A 92 -2.09 31.12 -2.67
C ILE A 92 -3.41 31.68 -2.12
N MET A 93 -3.63 32.99 -2.18
CA MET A 93 -4.91 33.59 -1.74
C MET A 93 -6.10 33.09 -2.57
N GLN A 94 -5.90 32.92 -3.89
CA GLN A 94 -6.94 32.38 -4.77
C GLN A 94 -7.24 30.91 -4.45
N TYR A 95 -6.21 30.11 -4.21
CA TYR A 95 -6.35 28.72 -3.77
C TYR A 95 -7.08 28.64 -2.43
N GLN A 96 -6.66 29.43 -1.44
CA GLN A 96 -7.31 29.50 -0.13
C GLN A 96 -8.77 29.92 -0.26
N GLY A 97 -9.07 30.97 -1.04
CA GLY A 97 -10.43 31.40 -1.31
C GLY A 97 -11.28 30.34 -2.00
N TYR A 98 -10.72 29.63 -2.98
CA TYR A 98 -11.41 28.53 -3.67
C TYR A 98 -11.73 27.37 -2.73
N MET A 99 -10.82 27.08 -1.80
CA MET A 99 -10.95 25.99 -0.84
C MET A 99 -11.78 26.34 0.39
N GLY A 100 -12.11 27.62 0.60
CA GLY A 100 -12.80 28.11 1.79
C GLY A 100 -11.87 28.37 3.00
N PHE A 101 -10.56 28.39 2.80
CA PHE A 101 -9.58 28.74 3.83
C PHE A 101 -9.43 30.27 3.98
N PRO A 102 -8.90 30.76 5.11
CA PRO A 102 -8.52 32.16 5.25
C PRO A 102 -7.48 32.55 4.18
N ALA A 103 -7.82 33.52 3.32
CA ALA A 103 -6.98 33.99 2.22
C ALA A 103 -5.81 34.88 2.68
N THR A 104 -4.89 34.29 3.45
CA THR A 104 -3.73 34.97 4.04
C THR A 104 -2.56 35.14 3.08
N GLY A 105 -2.55 34.41 1.96
CA GLY A 105 -1.45 34.40 1.00
C GLY A 105 -0.21 33.65 1.49
N ARG A 106 -0.33 32.91 2.59
CA ARG A 106 0.69 32.04 3.17
C ARG A 106 0.09 30.65 3.36
N LEU A 107 0.67 29.64 2.72
CA LEU A 107 0.21 28.26 2.86
C LEU A 107 0.58 27.70 4.24
N GLN A 108 -0.42 27.18 4.94
CA GLN A 108 -0.18 26.30 6.09
C GLN A 108 0.31 24.92 5.62
N PRO A 109 0.96 24.12 6.49
CA PRO A 109 1.45 22.79 6.12
C PRO A 109 0.36 21.91 5.49
N PHE A 110 -0.80 21.78 6.13
CA PHE A 110 -1.89 20.95 5.63
C PHE A 110 -2.47 21.45 4.29
N GLU A 111 -2.56 22.77 4.10
CA GLU A 111 -3.01 23.38 2.84
C GLU A 111 -2.04 23.04 1.70
N ARG A 112 -0.73 23.07 1.99
CA ARG A 112 0.29 22.68 1.03
C ARG A 112 0.22 21.19 0.72
N ASP A 113 0.05 20.35 1.73
CA ASP A 113 0.04 18.90 1.57
C ASP A 113 -1.18 18.46 0.74
N HIS A 114 -2.34 19.08 0.95
CA HIS A 114 -3.52 18.86 0.11
C HIS A 114 -3.28 19.30 -1.34
N LEU A 115 -2.76 20.51 -1.54
CA LEU A 115 -2.46 21.07 -2.86
C LEU A 115 -1.45 20.20 -3.64
N VAL A 116 -0.32 19.86 -3.02
CA VAL A 116 0.76 19.09 -3.66
C VAL A 116 0.37 17.62 -3.81
N GLY A 117 -0.28 17.02 -2.80
CA GLY A 117 -0.79 15.65 -2.88
C GLY A 117 -1.82 15.47 -3.99
N SER A 118 -2.73 16.44 -4.14
CA SER A 118 -3.69 16.48 -5.24
C SER A 118 -2.99 16.62 -6.59
N TYR A 119 -1.96 17.46 -6.69
CA TYR A 119 -1.17 17.61 -7.92
C TYR A 119 -0.49 16.30 -8.30
N ASN A 120 0.19 15.64 -7.35
CA ASN A 120 0.88 14.38 -7.60
C ASN A 120 -0.10 13.28 -8.07
N ARG A 121 -1.29 13.20 -7.46
CA ARG A 121 -2.36 12.29 -7.90
C ARG A 121 -2.84 12.61 -9.32
N ALA A 122 -3.06 13.88 -9.61
CA ALA A 122 -3.56 14.31 -10.91
C ALA A 122 -2.50 14.17 -12.03
N ALA A 123 -1.21 14.33 -11.70
CA ALA A 123 -0.08 14.15 -12.61
C ALA A 123 0.19 12.68 -12.97
N LEU A 124 -0.09 11.74 -12.05
CA LEU A 124 -0.04 10.30 -12.33
C LEU A 124 -1.16 9.85 -13.30
N GLY A 125 -2.26 10.60 -13.37
CA GLY A 125 -3.39 10.33 -14.26
C GLY A 125 -4.21 9.10 -13.86
N GLY A 126 -5.01 8.60 -14.81
CA GLY A 126 -5.83 7.39 -14.63
C GLY A 126 -7.32 7.58 -14.99
N PRO A 127 -8.10 6.48 -15.04
CA PRO A 127 -9.52 6.52 -15.40
C PRO A 127 -10.34 7.40 -14.46
N ASP A 128 -10.01 7.41 -13.16
CA ASP A 128 -10.72 8.19 -12.15
C ASP A 128 -10.45 9.70 -12.27
N VAL A 129 -9.21 10.09 -12.54
CA VAL A 129 -8.85 11.50 -12.82
C VAL A 129 -9.55 11.98 -14.09
N THR A 130 -9.56 11.14 -15.13
CA THR A 130 -10.24 11.44 -16.40
C THR A 130 -11.76 11.57 -16.22
N ARG A 131 -12.37 10.68 -15.44
CA ARG A 131 -13.81 10.71 -15.10
C ARG A 131 -14.17 11.96 -14.30
N SER A 132 -13.35 12.32 -13.31
CA SER A 132 -13.55 13.49 -12.46
C SER A 132 -13.35 14.80 -13.23
N LEU A 133 -12.37 14.87 -14.13
CA LEU A 133 -12.16 16.02 -15.01
C LEU A 133 -13.30 16.20 -16.01
N ASN A 134 -13.82 15.10 -16.59
CA ASN A 134 -14.95 15.15 -17.53
C ASN A 134 -16.26 15.63 -16.88
N LYS A 135 -16.40 15.52 -15.56
CA LYS A 135 -17.60 15.95 -14.81
C LYS A 135 -17.42 17.30 -14.10
N SER A 136 -16.19 17.77 -13.94
CA SER A 136 -15.92 19.03 -13.24
C SER A 136 -16.17 20.23 -14.14
N ARG A 137 -17.06 21.13 -13.72
CA ARG A 137 -17.26 22.43 -14.36
C ARG A 137 -16.08 23.38 -14.15
N ASP A 138 -15.25 23.11 -13.15
CA ASP A 138 -14.14 23.99 -12.75
C ASP A 138 -12.79 23.57 -13.36
N GLY A 139 -12.74 22.50 -14.16
CA GLY A 139 -11.51 21.96 -14.72
C GLY A 139 -10.64 21.27 -13.66
N THR A 140 -9.31 21.38 -13.77
CA THR A 140 -8.38 20.69 -12.87
C THR A 140 -8.53 21.09 -11.41
N ARG A 141 -8.80 22.37 -11.10
CA ARG A 141 -9.04 22.84 -9.71
C ARG A 141 -10.23 22.16 -9.04
N GLY A 142 -11.23 21.69 -9.78
CA GLY A 142 -12.36 20.96 -9.18
C GLY A 142 -11.93 19.67 -8.47
N LEU A 143 -10.79 19.10 -8.86
CA LEU A 143 -10.18 17.97 -8.16
C LEU A 143 -9.78 18.31 -6.72
N LEU A 144 -9.41 19.58 -6.45
CA LEU A 144 -9.03 20.01 -5.11
C LEU A 144 -10.22 20.02 -4.15
N VAL A 145 -11.42 20.37 -4.64
CA VAL A 145 -12.65 20.30 -3.83
C VAL A 145 -13.12 18.86 -3.70
N LEU A 146 -13.09 18.10 -4.79
CA LEU A 146 -13.45 16.68 -4.80
C LEU A 146 -12.61 15.87 -3.80
N TRP A 147 -11.33 16.20 -3.65
CA TRP A 147 -10.42 15.53 -2.73
C TRP A 147 -10.24 16.27 -1.39
N ARG A 148 -10.93 17.40 -1.16
CA ARG A 148 -10.85 18.21 0.08
C ARG A 148 -11.44 17.48 1.27
N ASP A 149 -12.63 16.92 1.08
CA ASP A 149 -13.44 16.36 2.17
C ASP A 149 -12.97 14.94 2.56
N GLY A 150 -11.93 14.44 1.87
CA GLY A 150 -11.20 13.19 2.18
C GLY A 150 -9.89 13.40 2.96
N GLY A 151 -9.83 14.44 3.78
CA GLY A 151 -8.62 14.86 4.49
C GLY A 151 -8.43 14.22 5.86
N GLY A 152 -7.94 12.98 5.90
CA GLY A 152 -7.19 12.44 7.04
C GLY A 152 -7.64 11.05 7.52
N ALA A 153 -6.79 10.04 7.27
CA ALA A 153 -6.80 8.78 8.02
C ALA A 153 -8.12 7.98 8.04
N SER A 154 -8.64 7.62 6.87
CA SER A 154 -9.32 6.34 6.71
C SER A 154 -9.15 5.83 5.29
N GLY A 155 -8.71 4.59 5.15
CA GLY A 155 -8.95 3.84 3.93
C GLY A 155 -10.46 3.72 3.76
N GLY A 156 -10.94 4.06 2.57
CA GLY A 156 -12.34 4.03 2.22
C GLY A 156 -12.54 4.93 1.01
N ARG A 157 -12.76 4.31 -0.15
CA ARG A 157 -13.17 5.00 -1.36
C ARG A 157 -14.60 5.52 -1.14
N GLY A 158 -14.76 6.63 -0.43
CA GLY A 158 -16.06 7.27 -0.25
C GLY A 158 -16.45 8.07 -1.49
N HIS A 159 -17.64 7.81 -2.01
CA HIS A 159 -18.29 8.64 -3.02
C HIS A 159 -18.45 10.07 -2.47
N GLY A 160 -17.75 11.07 -3.05
CA GLY A 160 -17.72 12.47 -2.58
C GLY A 160 -19.08 13.19 -2.55
N GLY A 161 -19.97 12.77 -1.65
CA GLY A 161 -21.35 13.21 -1.49
C GLY A 161 -22.37 12.67 -2.51
N MET A 162 -21.95 11.86 -3.49
CA MET A 162 -22.83 11.35 -4.56
C MET A 162 -22.50 9.88 -4.83
N GLY A 163 -23.36 8.97 -4.34
CA GLY A 163 -23.27 7.52 -4.52
C GLY A 163 -23.26 7.05 -5.98
N TYR A 164 -23.32 5.73 -6.21
CA TYR A 164 -23.54 5.16 -7.53
C TYR A 164 -24.84 5.70 -8.15
N ALA A 165 -24.89 5.82 -9.48
CA ALA A 165 -26.04 6.44 -10.16
C ALA A 165 -27.34 5.69 -9.80
N GLY A 166 -28.24 6.38 -9.08
CA GLY A 166 -29.51 5.82 -8.63
C GLY A 166 -29.49 5.11 -7.26
N LEU A 167 -28.34 5.09 -6.57
CA LEU A 167 -28.22 4.55 -5.22
C LEU A 167 -27.94 5.65 -4.18
N PRO A 168 -28.55 5.55 -2.98
CA PRO A 168 -28.18 6.40 -1.84
C PRO A 168 -26.70 6.25 -1.48
N VAL A 169 -26.15 7.27 -0.80
CA VAL A 169 -24.73 7.27 -0.42
C VAL A 169 -24.41 6.14 0.55
N GLU A 170 -25.30 5.86 1.49
CA GLU A 170 -25.15 4.82 2.50
C GLU A 170 -25.11 3.41 1.88
N VAL A 171 -25.91 3.21 0.83
CA VAL A 171 -25.92 1.97 0.05
C VAL A 171 -24.66 1.85 -0.80
N SER A 172 -24.20 2.97 -1.36
CA SER A 172 -23.01 3.01 -2.20
C SER A 172 -21.73 2.73 -1.40
N ASP A 173 -21.62 3.33 -0.21
CA ASP A 173 -20.50 3.09 0.71
C ASP A 173 -20.45 1.61 1.13
N ALA A 174 -21.61 0.97 1.30
CA ALA A 174 -21.67 -0.45 1.63
C ALA A 174 -21.27 -1.36 0.45
N VAL A 175 -21.59 -0.95 -0.79
CA VAL A 175 -21.11 -1.65 -2.00
C VAL A 175 -19.59 -1.56 -2.09
N ASP A 176 -19.00 -0.40 -1.76
CA ASP A 176 -17.55 -0.22 -1.70
C ASP A 176 -16.91 -1.04 -0.58
N GLU A 177 -17.46 -1.00 0.64
CA GLU A 177 -17.05 -1.81 1.79
C GLU A 177 -17.05 -3.31 1.45
N ILE A 178 -18.05 -3.75 0.69
CA ILE A 178 -18.12 -5.14 0.22
C ILE A 178 -17.02 -5.41 -0.81
N ALA A 179 -16.90 -4.54 -1.82
CA ALA A 179 -15.94 -4.65 -2.90
C ALA A 179 -14.48 -4.70 -2.42
N GLU A 180 -14.16 -4.05 -1.29
CA GLU A 180 -12.83 -4.05 -0.68
C GLU A 180 -12.30 -5.45 -0.36
N SER A 181 -13.20 -6.42 -0.11
CA SER A 181 -12.83 -7.80 0.21
C SER A 181 -13.19 -8.81 -0.89
N THR A 182 -13.61 -8.33 -2.06
CA THR A 182 -14.09 -9.18 -3.16
C THR A 182 -13.29 -8.94 -4.44
N GLU A 183 -13.23 -9.94 -5.33
CA GLU A 183 -12.56 -9.78 -6.63
C GLU A 183 -13.29 -8.82 -7.61
N PRO A 184 -14.63 -8.81 -7.71
CA PRO A 184 -15.32 -7.90 -8.64
C PRO A 184 -15.25 -6.45 -8.15
N SER A 185 -15.10 -5.50 -9.08
CA SER A 185 -15.21 -4.07 -8.78
C SER A 185 -16.62 -3.72 -8.27
N PRO A 186 -16.79 -2.60 -7.55
CA PRO A 186 -18.12 -2.13 -7.16
C PRO A 186 -19.12 -2.08 -8.32
N GLU A 187 -18.71 -1.58 -9.50
CA GLU A 187 -19.57 -1.56 -10.69
C GLU A 187 -19.89 -2.95 -11.23
N GLN A 188 -18.97 -3.90 -11.12
CA GLN A 188 -19.19 -5.29 -11.50
C GLN A 188 -20.13 -6.01 -10.51
N LEU A 189 -20.04 -5.70 -9.21
CA LEU A 189 -20.98 -6.18 -8.22
C LEU A 189 -22.39 -5.65 -8.48
N LEU A 190 -22.52 -4.36 -8.77
CA LEU A 190 -23.82 -3.74 -9.10
C LEU A 190 -24.48 -4.32 -10.36
N GLN A 191 -23.70 -4.87 -11.29
CA GLN A 191 -24.20 -5.55 -12.48
C GLN A 191 -24.57 -7.02 -12.23
N ARG A 192 -24.26 -7.57 -11.06
CA ARG A 192 -24.44 -8.99 -10.75
C ARG A 192 -25.84 -9.26 -10.22
N ALA A 193 -26.53 -10.18 -10.88
CA ALA A 193 -27.88 -10.57 -10.50
C ALA A 193 -27.93 -11.07 -9.04
N GLY A 194 -28.89 -10.56 -8.27
CA GLY A 194 -29.09 -10.90 -6.87
C GLY A 194 -28.22 -10.14 -5.88
N PHE A 195 -27.23 -9.34 -6.34
CA PHE A 195 -26.34 -8.61 -5.44
C PHE A 195 -27.07 -7.50 -4.69
N ILE A 196 -27.91 -6.75 -5.39
CA ILE A 196 -28.75 -5.71 -4.80
C ILE A 196 -30.21 -5.96 -5.19
N GLN A 197 -31.10 -5.85 -4.22
CA GLN A 197 -32.55 -5.96 -4.39
C GLN A 197 -33.21 -4.74 -3.77
N THR A 198 -34.35 -4.32 -4.34
CA THR A 198 -35.13 -3.19 -3.83
C THR A 198 -36.55 -3.61 -3.51
N ALA A 199 -37.08 -3.15 -2.38
CA ALA A 199 -38.47 -3.33 -1.99
C ALA A 199 -38.88 -2.23 -1.01
N ASP A 200 -40.16 -1.87 -0.94
CA ASP A 200 -40.68 -1.03 0.14
C ASP A 200 -41.06 -1.95 1.32
N LEU A 201 -40.15 -2.09 2.29
CA LEU A 201 -40.31 -3.04 3.41
C LEU A 201 -41.07 -2.41 4.58
N ASN A 202 -40.97 -1.10 4.77
CA ASN A 202 -41.62 -0.37 5.86
C ASN A 202 -42.95 0.30 5.46
N GLY A 203 -43.31 0.27 4.17
CA GLY A 203 -44.56 0.80 3.64
C GLY A 203 -44.60 2.31 3.48
N ASP A 204 -43.44 2.98 3.40
CA ASP A 204 -43.33 4.44 3.31
C ASP A 204 -43.31 4.97 1.86
N GLY A 205 -43.37 4.07 0.88
CA GLY A 205 -43.37 4.38 -0.55
C GLY A 205 -41.99 4.69 -1.13
N GLN A 206 -40.91 4.55 -0.36
CA GLN A 206 -39.54 4.62 -0.85
C GLN A 206 -38.95 3.22 -1.03
N ASN A 207 -37.93 3.11 -1.89
CA ASN A 207 -37.23 1.85 -2.07
C ASN A 207 -36.25 1.64 -0.91
N ASP A 208 -36.39 0.54 -0.20
CA ASP A 208 -35.36 -0.02 0.68
C ASP A 208 -34.42 -0.90 -0.14
N TYR A 209 -33.18 -1.08 0.34
CA TYR A 209 -32.15 -1.84 -0.36
C TYR A 209 -31.69 -3.02 0.48
N ILE A 210 -31.60 -4.18 -0.17
CA ILE A 210 -31.03 -5.39 0.40
C ILE A 210 -29.80 -5.73 -0.43
N ILE A 211 -28.64 -5.86 0.23
CA ILE A 211 -27.40 -6.33 -0.40
C ILE A 211 -27.13 -7.77 0.04
N ASP A 212 -27.00 -8.66 -0.93
CA ASP A 212 -26.66 -10.08 -0.74
C ASP A 212 -25.18 -10.33 -1.04
N THR A 213 -24.43 -10.70 0.00
CA THR A 213 -23.00 -10.95 -0.18
C THR A 213 -22.67 -12.35 -0.71
N SER A 214 -23.65 -13.25 -0.83
CA SER A 214 -23.41 -14.59 -1.39
C SER A 214 -22.99 -14.58 -2.84
N VAL A 215 -23.42 -13.55 -3.57
CA VAL A 215 -23.03 -13.30 -4.95
C VAL A 215 -21.84 -12.34 -5.03
N THR A 216 -20.93 -12.33 -4.05
CA THR A 216 -19.72 -11.51 -4.14
C THR A 216 -18.47 -12.35 -4.35
N GLY A 217 -18.49 -13.61 -3.89
CA GLY A 217 -17.31 -14.47 -3.85
C GLY A 217 -16.35 -14.18 -2.69
N SER A 218 -16.66 -13.22 -1.81
CA SER A 218 -15.86 -12.94 -0.61
C SER A 218 -16.12 -13.96 0.49
N SER A 219 -15.05 -14.60 0.95
CA SER A 219 -15.07 -15.47 2.14
C SER A 219 -15.22 -14.69 3.45
N PHE A 220 -14.95 -13.38 3.43
CA PHE A 220 -15.12 -12.49 4.58
C PHE A 220 -16.61 -12.22 4.82
N TRP A 221 -17.34 -11.87 3.77
CA TRP A 221 -18.78 -11.58 3.87
C TRP A 221 -19.65 -12.84 3.81
N CYS A 222 -19.22 -13.86 3.07
CA CYS A 222 -19.96 -15.09 2.84
C CYS A 222 -19.07 -16.32 3.05
N GLY A 223 -19.05 -16.79 4.30
CA GLY A 223 -18.30 -17.97 4.72
C GLY A 223 -18.94 -19.28 4.24
N ALA A 224 -18.44 -20.41 4.75
CA ALA A 224 -18.83 -21.76 4.31
C ALA A 224 -20.29 -22.13 4.64
N SER A 225 -20.84 -21.66 5.76
CA SER A 225 -22.18 -22.03 6.25
C SER A 225 -23.14 -20.85 6.39
N GLN A 226 -22.64 -19.61 6.32
CA GLN A 226 -23.44 -18.42 6.56
C GLN A 226 -22.91 -17.26 5.73
N CYS A 227 -23.82 -16.40 5.29
CA CYS A 227 -23.50 -15.20 4.54
C CYS A 227 -24.15 -13.98 5.15
N THR A 228 -23.46 -12.85 5.01
CA THR A 228 -23.93 -11.57 5.50
C THR A 228 -24.89 -10.96 4.49
N THR A 229 -25.96 -10.36 4.98
CA THR A 229 -26.80 -9.48 4.18
C THR A 229 -26.92 -8.13 4.88
N MET A 230 -26.93 -7.06 4.09
CA MET A 230 -27.10 -5.71 4.60
C MET A 230 -28.44 -5.17 4.13
N LEU A 231 -29.20 -4.61 5.05
CA LEU A 231 -30.51 -4.02 4.82
C LEU A 231 -30.42 -2.52 5.07
N PHE A 232 -30.93 -1.73 4.14
CA PHE A 232 -31.01 -0.27 4.21
C PHE A 232 -32.46 0.14 4.11
N VAL A 233 -33.01 0.61 5.23
CA VAL A 233 -34.42 0.99 5.33
C VAL A 233 -34.54 2.51 5.32
N SER A 234 -35.41 3.05 4.48
CA SER A 234 -35.71 4.47 4.40
C SER A 234 -36.26 5.00 5.72
N SER A 235 -35.92 6.25 6.00
CA SER A 235 -36.42 7.00 7.15
C SER A 235 -36.40 8.49 6.83
N ALA A 236 -37.02 9.30 7.70
CA ALA A 236 -36.98 10.76 7.58
C ALA A 236 -35.56 11.37 7.62
N GLN A 237 -34.55 10.61 8.06
CA GLN A 237 -33.16 11.06 8.21
C GLN A 237 -32.21 10.43 7.18
N GLY A 238 -32.73 9.69 6.19
CA GLY A 238 -31.94 8.91 5.23
C GLY A 238 -32.09 7.40 5.46
N TYR A 239 -31.09 6.62 5.05
CA TYR A 239 -31.15 5.16 5.11
C TYR A 239 -30.52 4.59 6.38
N GLN A 240 -31.28 3.79 7.13
CA GLN A 240 -30.79 3.06 8.29
C GLN A 240 -30.20 1.71 7.86
N ARG A 241 -28.87 1.56 8.00
CA ARG A 241 -28.17 0.29 7.77
C ARG A 241 -28.40 -0.69 8.92
N ARG A 242 -28.74 -1.93 8.60
CA ARG A 242 -28.79 -3.09 9.50
C ARG A 242 -28.09 -4.27 8.84
N GLN A 243 -27.39 -5.07 9.62
CA GLN A 243 -26.67 -6.24 9.13
C GLN A 243 -27.23 -7.51 9.76
N PHE A 244 -27.46 -8.53 8.93
CA PHE A 244 -27.93 -9.84 9.34
C PHE A 244 -27.04 -10.93 8.77
N GLN A 245 -27.10 -12.12 9.36
CA GLN A 245 -26.46 -13.33 8.83
C GLN A 245 -27.54 -14.37 8.57
N TYR A 246 -27.50 -15.00 7.40
CA TYR A 246 -28.38 -16.11 7.05
C TYR A 246 -27.55 -17.34 6.67
N LEU A 247 -28.13 -18.52 6.86
CA LEU A 247 -27.49 -19.80 6.61
C LEU A 247 -27.46 -20.10 5.11
N MET A 248 -26.39 -20.75 4.65
CA MET A 248 -26.29 -21.30 3.31
C MET A 248 -26.73 -22.76 3.31
N ASN A 249 -27.52 -23.14 2.31
CA ASN A 249 -27.83 -24.53 2.04
C ASN A 249 -26.54 -25.29 1.61
N PRO A 250 -26.50 -26.62 1.74
CA PRO A 250 -25.31 -27.41 1.37
C PRO A 250 -24.84 -27.20 -0.08
N GLN A 251 -25.77 -26.91 -0.99
CA GLN A 251 -25.53 -26.66 -2.42
C GLN A 251 -25.08 -25.22 -2.73
N ARG A 252 -25.03 -24.35 -1.71
CA ARG A 252 -24.75 -22.91 -1.77
C ARG A 252 -25.53 -22.16 -2.85
N SER A 253 -26.79 -22.54 -3.07
CA SER A 253 -27.63 -22.00 -4.13
C SER A 253 -28.72 -21.04 -3.64
N ASN A 254 -28.93 -20.90 -2.32
CA ASN A 254 -29.92 -19.96 -1.78
C ASN A 254 -29.35 -18.54 -1.71
N SER A 255 -30.17 -17.58 -2.12
CA SER A 255 -29.92 -16.15 -1.95
C SER A 255 -30.87 -15.59 -0.89
N VAL A 256 -30.52 -14.44 -0.33
CA VAL A 256 -31.44 -13.67 0.50
C VAL A 256 -32.65 -13.25 -0.35
N GLN A 257 -33.84 -13.29 0.24
CA GLN A 257 -35.08 -12.88 -0.41
C GLN A 257 -35.74 -11.76 0.40
N VAL A 258 -36.47 -10.87 -0.28
CA VAL A 258 -37.24 -9.79 0.34
C VAL A 258 -38.16 -10.33 1.46
N SER A 259 -38.78 -11.49 1.24
CA SER A 259 -39.70 -12.14 2.19
C SER A 259 -39.07 -12.59 3.50
N PHE A 260 -37.73 -12.63 3.59
CA PHE A 260 -37.05 -12.95 4.85
C PHE A 260 -37.18 -11.79 5.83
N PHE A 261 -37.36 -10.56 5.35
CA PHE A 261 -37.42 -9.38 6.21
C PHE A 261 -38.86 -9.06 6.62
N HIS A 262 -39.03 -8.81 7.91
CA HIS A 262 -40.27 -8.31 8.49
C HIS A 262 -39.94 -7.01 9.19
N CYS A 263 -40.41 -5.91 8.62
CA CYS A 263 -40.21 -4.56 9.14
C CYS A 263 -41.52 -4.04 9.73
N ASP A 264 -41.45 -3.48 10.92
CA ASP A 264 -42.54 -2.75 11.55
C ASP A 264 -42.00 -1.41 12.10
N HIS A 265 -42.88 -0.63 12.73
CA HIS A 265 -42.55 0.68 13.31
C HIS A 265 -41.46 0.63 14.40
N THR A 266 -41.11 -0.55 14.93
CA THR A 266 -40.05 -0.73 15.94
C THR A 266 -38.72 -1.22 15.33
N GLY A 267 -38.72 -1.65 14.07
CA GLY A 267 -37.53 -2.02 13.32
C GLY A 267 -37.74 -3.24 12.43
N CYS A 268 -36.65 -3.70 11.81
CA CYS A 268 -36.65 -4.87 10.93
C CYS A 268 -35.98 -6.06 11.59
N ARG A 269 -36.58 -7.24 11.40
CA ARG A 269 -36.01 -8.54 11.75
C ARG A 269 -35.92 -9.43 10.52
N MET A 270 -34.96 -10.35 10.51
CA MET A 270 -34.80 -11.34 9.46
C MET A 270 -35.24 -12.72 9.95
N ASN A 271 -36.16 -13.34 9.23
CA ASN A 271 -36.67 -14.69 9.45
C ASN A 271 -36.05 -15.63 8.42
N ASP A 272 -34.84 -16.11 8.68
CA ASP A 272 -34.16 -17.07 7.81
C ASP A 272 -34.86 -18.46 7.87
N PRO A 273 -35.39 -18.97 6.74
CA PRO A 273 -36.09 -20.25 6.71
C PRO A 273 -35.21 -21.45 7.08
N LEU A 274 -33.89 -21.36 6.93
CA LEU A 274 -32.95 -22.42 7.33
C LEU A 274 -32.59 -22.36 8.81
N ALA A 275 -32.76 -21.21 9.46
CA ALA A 275 -32.52 -21.02 10.88
C ALA A 275 -33.76 -21.35 11.74
N GLN A 276 -34.92 -21.60 11.12
CA GLN A 276 -36.11 -22.00 11.86
C GLN A 276 -36.00 -23.46 12.29
N PRO A 277 -36.38 -23.82 13.53
CA PRO A 277 -36.53 -25.22 13.91
C PRO A 277 -37.55 -25.84 12.96
N GLN A 278 -37.13 -26.90 12.25
CA GLN A 278 -38.00 -27.66 11.36
C GLN A 278 -39.27 -28.04 12.11
N ARG A 279 -40.35 -27.29 11.91
CA ARG A 279 -41.68 -27.81 12.21
C ARG A 279 -41.87 -28.95 11.24
N THR A 280 -41.89 -30.15 11.77
CA THR A 280 -42.29 -31.37 11.04
C THR A 280 -43.64 -31.11 10.39
N ILE A 281 -43.63 -30.80 9.10
CA ILE A 281 -44.83 -30.83 8.29
C ILE A 281 -45.16 -32.31 8.14
N ALA A 282 -46.28 -32.72 8.73
CA ALA A 282 -46.80 -34.06 8.57
C ALA A 282 -47.02 -34.35 7.07
N PRO A 283 -46.70 -35.56 6.57
CA PRO A 283 -46.89 -35.87 5.17
C PRO A 283 -48.37 -35.81 4.83
N VAL A 284 -48.75 -34.96 3.88
CA VAL A 284 -50.06 -35.04 3.22
C VAL A 284 -50.01 -36.24 2.27
N PRO A 285 -50.95 -37.21 2.32
CA PRO A 285 -50.96 -38.35 1.43
C PRO A 285 -51.11 -37.91 -0.04
N GLY A 286 -50.31 -38.51 -0.90
CA GLY A 286 -50.10 -38.07 -2.28
C GLY A 286 -51.32 -38.11 -3.19
N ALA A 287 -51.42 -37.09 -4.04
CA ALA A 287 -52.17 -37.15 -5.28
C ALA A 287 -51.21 -37.60 -6.39
N SER A 288 -51.56 -38.68 -7.08
CA SER A 288 -50.84 -39.20 -8.24
C SER A 288 -51.03 -38.29 -9.46
N VAL A 289 -49.92 -37.91 -10.09
CA VAL A 289 -49.92 -37.25 -11.40
C VAL A 289 -49.51 -38.30 -12.44
N PRO A 290 -50.24 -38.50 -13.55
CA PRO A 290 -49.87 -39.49 -14.57
C PRO A 290 -48.68 -39.01 -15.41
N ALA A 291 -47.79 -39.93 -15.73
CA ALA A 291 -46.61 -39.71 -16.57
C ALA A 291 -46.99 -39.51 -18.06
N ALA A 292 -46.37 -38.53 -18.71
CA ALA A 292 -46.38 -38.36 -20.16
C ALA A 292 -45.31 -39.26 -20.82
N PRO A 293 -45.54 -39.76 -22.05
CA PRO A 293 -44.62 -40.68 -22.71
C PRO A 293 -43.40 -39.97 -23.33
N PRO A 294 -42.24 -40.65 -23.43
CA PRO A 294 -40.99 -40.05 -23.90
C PRO A 294 -40.88 -40.01 -25.43
N GLN A 295 -40.40 -38.89 -25.97
CA GLN A 295 -39.87 -38.83 -27.33
C GLN A 295 -38.35 -39.07 -27.31
N GLN A 296 -37.91 -40.01 -28.13
CA GLN A 296 -36.50 -40.36 -28.36
C GLN A 296 -35.81 -39.30 -29.23
N LEU A 297 -34.59 -38.91 -28.85
CA LEU A 297 -33.58 -38.47 -29.82
C LEU A 297 -32.17 -38.90 -29.40
N ALA A 298 -31.46 -39.35 -30.43
CA ALA A 298 -30.16 -39.99 -30.60
C ALA A 298 -29.01 -39.71 -29.60
N ALA A 299 -28.22 -40.77 -29.42
CA ALA A 299 -27.00 -40.87 -28.63
C ALA A 299 -25.78 -40.16 -29.24
N ALA A 300 -24.91 -39.63 -28.37
CA ALA A 300 -23.50 -39.31 -28.63
C ALA A 300 -22.61 -40.12 -27.66
N PRO A 301 -21.34 -40.44 -28.01
CA PRO A 301 -20.58 -41.51 -27.37
C PRO A 301 -20.09 -41.14 -25.96
N ALA A 302 -20.18 -42.12 -25.06
CA ALA A 302 -19.77 -42.00 -23.66
C ALA A 302 -18.24 -41.93 -23.49
N LEU A 303 -17.77 -40.91 -22.79
CA LEU A 303 -16.50 -40.96 -22.06
C LEU A 303 -16.74 -41.73 -20.75
N GLN A 304 -15.96 -42.77 -20.50
CA GLN A 304 -16.05 -43.57 -19.28
C GLN A 304 -15.60 -42.75 -18.05
N PRO A 305 -16.43 -42.60 -17.00
CA PRO A 305 -16.00 -42.04 -15.73
C PRO A 305 -15.16 -43.06 -14.95
N SER A 306 -13.99 -42.65 -14.49
CA SER A 306 -13.19 -43.36 -13.50
C SER A 306 -13.98 -43.51 -12.19
N THR A 307 -14.30 -44.75 -11.81
CA THR A 307 -14.89 -45.09 -10.52
C THR A 307 -13.82 -45.05 -9.42
N GLN A 308 -13.53 -43.87 -8.90
CA GLN A 308 -12.97 -43.74 -7.55
C GLN A 308 -14.08 -43.21 -6.62
N PRO A 309 -14.49 -43.97 -5.59
CA PRO A 309 -15.44 -43.48 -4.61
C PRO A 309 -14.84 -42.27 -3.87
N ALA A 310 -15.56 -41.16 -3.88
CA ALA A 310 -15.22 -40.00 -3.06
C ALA A 310 -15.21 -40.40 -1.57
N PRO A 311 -14.22 -39.94 -0.79
CA PRO A 311 -14.21 -40.21 0.64
C PRO A 311 -15.49 -39.63 1.29
N PRO A 312 -16.05 -40.31 2.30
CA PRO A 312 -17.25 -39.84 2.97
C PRO A 312 -17.03 -38.46 3.57
N ALA A 313 -18.04 -37.60 3.45
CA ALA A 313 -18.03 -36.27 4.04
C ALA A 313 -17.89 -36.38 5.55
N THR A 314 -16.69 -36.07 6.06
CA THR A 314 -16.44 -35.92 7.49
C THR A 314 -16.94 -34.56 7.95
N LEU A 315 -17.58 -34.52 9.11
CA LEU A 315 -17.93 -33.28 9.81
C LEU A 315 -16.68 -32.39 9.95
N PRO A 316 -16.78 -31.07 9.76
CA PRO A 316 -15.65 -30.17 9.94
C PRO A 316 -15.17 -30.23 11.39
N SER A 317 -13.96 -30.73 11.58
CA SER A 317 -13.28 -30.73 12.87
C SER A 317 -12.54 -29.41 13.03
N PHE A 318 -12.97 -28.58 13.99
CA PHE A 318 -12.28 -27.35 14.38
C PHE A 318 -11.19 -27.65 15.42
N ALA A 319 -10.39 -28.68 15.15
CA ALA A 319 -9.13 -28.84 15.86
C ALA A 319 -8.24 -27.64 15.53
N PRO A 320 -7.60 -26.99 16.52
CA PRO A 320 -6.68 -25.88 16.28
C PRO A 320 -5.65 -26.31 15.25
N GLN A 321 -5.77 -25.77 14.05
CA GLN A 321 -4.80 -25.96 12.99
C GLN A 321 -3.57 -25.11 13.32
N PRO A 322 -2.38 -25.52 12.85
CA PRO A 322 -1.20 -24.66 12.90
C PRO A 322 -1.55 -23.29 12.32
N ALA A 323 -1.14 -22.21 12.99
CA ALA A 323 -1.42 -20.86 12.53
C ALA A 323 -0.98 -20.69 11.06
N PRO A 324 -1.84 -20.16 10.17
CA PRO A 324 -1.47 -19.91 8.79
C PRO A 324 -0.27 -18.93 8.73
N ALA A 325 0.53 -19.06 7.67
CA ALA A 325 1.66 -18.17 7.43
C ALA A 325 1.19 -16.69 7.40
N PRO A 326 2.02 -15.73 7.87
CA PRO A 326 1.64 -14.33 7.94
C PRO A 326 1.39 -13.76 6.52
N SER A 327 0.32 -12.99 6.37
CA SER A 327 -0.06 -12.35 5.09
C SER A 327 0.73 -11.07 4.84
N LEU A 328 1.36 -10.97 3.66
CA LEU A 328 2.03 -9.74 3.25
C LEU A 328 1.02 -8.68 2.80
N ALA A 329 -0.08 -9.09 2.17
CA ALA A 329 -1.18 -8.19 1.83
C ALA A 329 -1.69 -7.44 3.07
N SER A 330 -2.08 -8.17 4.13
CA SER A 330 -2.57 -7.57 5.37
C SER A 330 -1.50 -6.74 6.08
N TYR A 331 -0.23 -7.15 6.02
CA TYR A 331 0.88 -6.34 6.54
C TYR A 331 0.96 -4.99 5.82
N CYS A 332 0.86 -4.99 4.49
CA CYS A 332 0.96 -3.75 3.70
C CYS A 332 -0.25 -2.84 3.81
N GLU A 333 -1.44 -3.38 4.04
CA GLU A 333 -2.63 -2.60 4.41
C GLU A 333 -2.38 -1.85 5.73
N LYS A 334 -1.86 -2.55 6.76
CA LYS A 334 -1.52 -1.95 8.04
C LYS A 334 -0.42 -0.88 7.92
N VAL A 335 0.62 -1.16 7.14
CA VAL A 335 1.69 -0.19 6.88
C VAL A 335 1.13 1.04 6.17
N GLY A 336 0.31 0.87 5.14
CA GLY A 336 -0.31 1.98 4.41
C GLY A 336 -1.16 2.89 5.31
N LEU A 337 -1.94 2.32 6.22
CA LEU A 337 -2.68 3.09 7.24
C LEU A 337 -1.75 3.85 8.19
N GLY A 338 -0.64 3.23 8.60
CA GLY A 338 0.37 3.90 9.41
C GLY A 338 1.03 5.07 8.68
N THR A 339 1.47 4.85 7.44
CA THR A 339 2.07 5.86 6.58
C THR A 339 1.14 7.05 6.36
N SER A 340 -0.15 6.81 6.08
CA SER A 340 -1.11 7.90 5.87
C SER A 340 -1.37 8.68 7.17
N SER A 341 -1.47 7.99 8.30
CA SER A 341 -1.64 8.61 9.63
C SER A 341 -0.44 9.44 10.06
N ASN A 342 0.76 9.08 9.59
CA ASN A 342 2.02 9.77 9.89
C ASN A 342 2.35 10.91 8.91
N GLY A 343 1.44 11.26 8.00
CA GLY A 343 1.63 12.37 7.05
C GLY A 343 2.46 11.99 5.81
N GLY A 344 2.63 10.69 5.53
CA GLY A 344 3.31 10.19 4.35
C GLY A 344 4.51 9.29 4.67
N PHE A 345 5.24 8.92 3.61
CA PHE A 345 6.42 8.07 3.71
C PHE A 345 7.53 8.76 4.52
N MET A 346 8.24 7.97 5.33
CA MET A 346 9.44 8.43 6.00
C MET A 346 10.50 8.87 4.98
N THR A 347 11.27 9.88 5.35
CA THR A 347 12.44 10.38 4.62
C THR A 347 13.68 10.19 5.47
N VAL A 348 14.89 10.37 4.92
CA VAL A 348 16.12 10.33 5.73
C VAL A 348 16.04 11.31 6.92
N ALA A 349 15.43 12.49 6.71
CA ALA A 349 15.31 13.52 7.73
C ALA A 349 14.23 13.23 8.78
N THR A 350 13.19 12.47 8.43
CA THR A 350 12.03 12.20 9.31
C THR A 350 11.99 10.77 9.85
N MET A 351 12.95 9.92 9.47
CA MET A 351 13.01 8.53 9.91
C MET A 351 13.30 8.45 11.41
N SER A 352 12.27 8.10 12.17
CA SER A 352 12.35 7.84 13.60
C SER A 352 12.54 6.35 13.92
N ASP A 353 12.04 5.46 13.06
CA ASP A 353 12.15 4.01 13.20
C ASP A 353 12.55 3.37 11.85
N PRO A 354 13.78 2.85 11.72
CA PRO A 354 14.23 2.12 10.54
C PRO A 354 13.34 0.93 10.14
N ALA A 355 12.76 0.23 11.12
CA ALA A 355 11.92 -0.93 10.85
C ALA A 355 10.58 -0.55 10.19
N ILE A 356 10.03 0.60 10.58
CA ILE A 356 8.84 1.18 9.92
C ILE A 356 9.22 1.63 8.52
N ALA A 357 10.28 2.42 8.36
CA ALA A 357 10.74 2.89 7.05
C ALA A 357 10.96 1.74 6.06
N LEU A 358 11.60 0.64 6.48
CA LEU A 358 11.75 -0.56 5.64
C LEU A 358 10.41 -1.22 5.30
N GLY A 359 9.46 -1.22 6.23
CA GLY A 359 8.10 -1.71 5.98
C GLY A 359 7.39 -0.89 4.89
N GLU A 360 7.48 0.44 4.97
CA GLU A 360 6.93 1.34 3.96
C GLU A 360 7.58 1.12 2.59
N GLN A 361 8.91 1.02 2.55
CA GLN A 361 9.64 0.75 1.31
C GLN A 361 9.29 -0.61 0.70
N PHE A 362 9.04 -1.63 1.52
CA PHE A 362 8.60 -2.93 1.02
C PHE A 362 7.23 -2.84 0.34
N CYS A 363 6.27 -2.19 0.99
CA CYS A 363 4.91 -2.08 0.48
C CYS A 363 4.83 -1.16 -0.75
N PHE A 364 5.69 -0.15 -0.81
CA PHE A 364 5.92 0.65 -2.01
C PHE A 364 6.46 -0.21 -3.16
N ALA A 365 7.54 -0.96 -2.93
CA ALA A 365 8.14 -1.84 -3.95
C ALA A 365 7.17 -2.92 -4.44
N ARG A 366 6.41 -3.55 -3.53
CA ARG A 366 5.35 -4.51 -3.86
C ARG A 366 4.29 -3.90 -4.79
N THR A 367 3.91 -2.64 -4.56
CA THR A 367 2.91 -1.96 -5.41
C THR A 367 3.43 -1.83 -6.84
N TYR A 368 4.66 -1.36 -7.03
CA TYR A 368 5.27 -1.25 -8.35
C TYR A 368 5.42 -2.62 -9.03
N ALA A 369 5.89 -3.63 -8.30
CA ALA A 369 6.02 -4.98 -8.82
C ALA A 369 4.67 -5.55 -9.30
N LYS A 370 3.58 -5.29 -8.57
CA LYS A 370 2.23 -5.68 -9.00
C LYS A 370 1.81 -4.93 -10.26
N THR A 371 1.91 -3.60 -10.27
CA THR A 371 1.49 -2.76 -11.39
C THR A 371 2.26 -3.08 -12.67
N GLU A 372 3.57 -3.29 -12.58
CA GLU A 372 4.40 -3.63 -13.74
C GLU A 372 3.99 -4.99 -14.34
N GLY A 373 3.88 -6.04 -13.50
CA GLY A 373 3.50 -7.36 -13.99
C GLY A 373 2.06 -7.42 -14.52
N GLU A 374 1.14 -6.64 -13.96
CA GLU A 374 -0.23 -6.50 -14.48
C GLU A 374 -0.24 -5.86 -15.88
N GLN A 375 0.53 -4.79 -16.09
CA GLN A 375 0.66 -4.16 -17.41
C GLN A 375 1.29 -5.10 -18.44
N MET A 376 2.22 -5.95 -18.02
CA MET A 376 2.79 -6.99 -18.89
C MET A 376 1.75 -8.06 -19.23
N LEU A 377 0.96 -8.50 -18.25
CA LEU A 377 -0.12 -9.48 -18.46
C LEU A 377 -1.16 -8.97 -19.46
N GLN A 378 -1.54 -7.69 -19.39
CA GLN A 378 -2.49 -7.08 -20.33
C GLN A 378 -2.00 -7.10 -21.79
N ARG A 379 -0.69 -7.25 -22.03
CA ARG A 379 -0.10 -7.36 -23.36
C ARG A 379 -0.04 -8.79 -23.89
N VAL A 380 -0.47 -9.78 -23.10
CA VAL A 380 -0.49 -11.20 -23.48
C VAL A 380 -1.95 -11.63 -23.73
N PRO A 381 -2.40 -11.72 -24.99
CA PRO A 381 -3.77 -12.08 -25.30
C PRO A 381 -4.16 -13.46 -24.77
N GLY A 382 -5.34 -13.59 -24.19
CA GLY A 382 -5.91 -14.87 -23.75
C GLY A 382 -5.36 -15.44 -22.44
N LEU A 383 -4.40 -14.76 -21.78
CA LEU A 383 -3.86 -15.20 -20.51
C LEU A 383 -4.66 -14.60 -19.34
N THR A 384 -5.41 -15.44 -18.62
CA THR A 384 -6.20 -15.00 -17.46
C THR A 384 -5.37 -15.01 -16.17
N PRO A 385 -5.70 -14.20 -15.15
CA PRO A 385 -4.99 -14.22 -13.87
C PRO A 385 -4.93 -15.61 -13.20
N ALA A 386 -6.00 -16.40 -13.32
CA ALA A 386 -6.03 -17.79 -12.81
C ALA A 386 -5.08 -18.72 -13.58
N ALA A 387 -5.00 -18.58 -14.91
CA ALA A 387 -4.05 -19.33 -15.72
C ALA A 387 -2.59 -18.93 -15.38
N VAL A 388 -2.33 -17.64 -15.16
CA VAL A 388 -1.03 -17.16 -14.67
C VAL A 388 -0.68 -17.80 -13.34
N ALA A 389 -1.60 -17.78 -12.37
CA ALA A 389 -1.36 -18.37 -11.05
C ALA A 389 -1.01 -19.87 -11.15
N GLY A 390 -1.71 -20.61 -12.01
CA GLY A 390 -1.41 -22.02 -12.29
C GLY A 390 -0.02 -22.23 -12.91
N GLN A 391 0.38 -21.39 -13.87
CA GLN A 391 1.69 -21.47 -14.50
C GLN A 391 2.82 -21.09 -13.53
N CYS A 392 2.64 -20.00 -12.78
CA CYS A 392 3.62 -19.50 -11.83
C CYS A 392 3.75 -20.38 -10.58
N ALA A 393 2.77 -21.23 -10.26
CA ALA A 393 2.91 -22.24 -9.22
C ALA A 393 4.11 -23.18 -9.47
N GLY A 394 4.48 -23.40 -10.74
CA GLY A 394 5.66 -24.17 -11.13
C GLY A 394 7.00 -23.57 -10.67
N PHE A 395 7.07 -22.26 -10.40
CA PHE A 395 8.29 -21.61 -9.89
C PHE A 395 8.64 -22.06 -8.47
N LYS A 396 7.64 -22.45 -7.67
CA LYS A 396 7.82 -22.83 -6.27
C LYS A 396 8.80 -24.00 -6.09
N PRO A 397 8.60 -25.19 -6.68
CA PRO A 397 9.55 -26.29 -6.56
C PRO A 397 10.91 -25.99 -7.22
N LEU A 398 10.91 -25.23 -8.33
CA LEU A 398 12.14 -24.89 -9.05
C LEU A 398 13.08 -24.00 -8.22
N LEU A 399 12.52 -23.04 -7.47
CA LEU A 399 13.30 -22.04 -6.75
C LEU A 399 13.46 -22.35 -5.26
N ALA A 400 12.70 -23.31 -4.73
CA ALA A 400 12.81 -23.76 -3.34
C ALA A 400 14.24 -24.07 -2.87
N PRO A 401 15.12 -24.73 -3.67
CA PRO A 401 16.50 -25.00 -3.26
C PRO A 401 17.35 -23.74 -3.05
N TYR A 402 17.01 -22.64 -3.72
CA TYR A 402 17.71 -21.36 -3.56
C TYR A 402 17.08 -20.54 -2.43
N VAL A 403 15.75 -20.52 -2.34
CA VAL A 403 15.00 -19.80 -1.30
C VAL A 403 15.37 -20.31 0.10
N SER A 404 15.53 -21.62 0.28
CA SER A 404 15.91 -22.22 1.58
C SER A 404 17.30 -21.80 2.08
N ARG A 405 18.18 -21.33 1.19
CA ARG A 405 19.54 -20.90 1.51
C ARG A 405 19.66 -19.40 1.79
N LEU A 406 18.60 -18.63 1.56
CA LEU A 406 18.64 -17.18 1.67
C LEU A 406 19.03 -16.66 3.06
N ALA A 407 18.72 -17.43 4.12
CA ALA A 407 19.04 -17.08 5.49
C ALA A 407 20.47 -17.48 5.92
N SER A 408 21.14 -18.37 5.18
CA SER A 408 22.40 -19.02 5.61
C SER A 408 23.56 -18.87 4.65
N VAL A 409 23.30 -18.55 3.38
CA VAL A 409 24.33 -18.40 2.34
C VAL A 409 24.46 -16.91 1.93
N PRO A 410 25.67 -16.38 1.74
CA PRO A 410 25.87 -15.00 1.32
C PRO A 410 25.12 -14.68 0.01
N ALA A 411 24.49 -13.50 -0.03
CA ALA A 411 23.64 -13.09 -1.15
C ALA A 411 24.32 -13.25 -2.52
N ARG A 412 25.57 -12.79 -2.66
CA ARG A 412 26.35 -12.91 -3.92
C ARG A 412 26.49 -14.35 -4.41
N GLN A 413 26.66 -15.31 -3.51
CA GLN A 413 26.77 -16.72 -3.87
C GLN A 413 25.42 -17.28 -4.32
N VAL A 414 24.32 -16.94 -3.63
CA VAL A 414 22.98 -17.35 -4.07
C VAL A 414 22.65 -16.77 -5.45
N VAL A 415 22.98 -15.51 -5.70
CA VAL A 415 22.78 -14.87 -7.02
C VAL A 415 23.57 -15.59 -8.11
N ALA A 416 24.84 -15.94 -7.86
CA ALA A 416 25.66 -16.67 -8.81
C ALA A 416 25.06 -18.05 -9.16
N ASP A 417 24.58 -18.79 -8.16
CA ASP A 417 23.97 -20.12 -8.37
C ASP A 417 22.65 -20.02 -9.16
N VAL A 418 21.83 -18.99 -8.89
CA VAL A 418 20.57 -18.76 -9.63
C VAL A 418 20.86 -18.29 -11.07
N ALA A 419 21.90 -17.48 -11.27
CA ALA A 419 22.35 -17.06 -12.60
C ALA A 419 22.85 -18.26 -13.42
N GLN A 420 23.61 -19.16 -12.81
CA GLN A 420 24.04 -20.40 -13.45
C GLN A 420 22.84 -21.26 -13.86
N TYR A 421 21.85 -21.41 -12.97
CA TYR A 421 20.62 -22.13 -13.29
C TYR A 421 19.88 -21.50 -14.48
N ALA A 422 19.69 -20.18 -14.47
CA ALA A 422 19.05 -19.45 -15.56
C ALA A 422 19.77 -19.68 -16.90
N ALA A 423 21.10 -19.64 -16.89
CA ALA A 423 21.92 -19.89 -18.09
C ALA A 423 21.74 -21.31 -18.65
N THR A 424 21.48 -22.31 -17.80
CA THR A 424 21.26 -23.71 -18.22
C THR A 424 19.83 -24.02 -18.67
N SER A 425 18.88 -23.09 -18.51
CA SER A 425 17.46 -23.32 -18.80
C SER A 425 17.15 -23.44 -20.30
N GLY A 426 18.04 -22.98 -21.18
CA GLY A 426 17.82 -22.93 -22.62
C GLY A 426 16.84 -21.83 -23.09
N LEU A 427 16.30 -21.02 -22.17
CA LEU A 427 15.41 -19.91 -22.48
C LEU A 427 16.17 -18.59 -22.61
N ALA A 428 15.67 -17.67 -23.44
CA ALA A 428 16.24 -16.34 -23.58
C ALA A 428 16.06 -15.52 -22.29
N ALA A 429 17.10 -14.74 -21.92
CA ALA A 429 17.08 -13.95 -20.69
C ALA A 429 15.89 -12.98 -20.62
N ASP A 430 15.55 -12.32 -21.73
CA ASP A 430 14.41 -11.38 -21.77
C ASP A 430 13.06 -12.07 -21.57
N GLN A 431 12.91 -13.29 -22.10
CA GLN A 431 11.73 -14.12 -21.87
C GLN A 431 11.62 -14.50 -20.39
N LEU A 432 12.72 -14.95 -19.79
CA LEU A 432 12.77 -15.30 -18.36
C LEU A 432 12.44 -14.09 -17.47
N LYS A 433 12.95 -12.90 -17.80
CA LYS A 433 12.63 -11.65 -17.08
C LYS A 433 11.14 -11.32 -17.18
N ALA A 434 10.55 -11.41 -18.37
CA ALA A 434 9.13 -11.16 -18.56
C ALA A 434 8.25 -12.14 -17.76
N THR A 435 8.58 -13.44 -17.80
CA THR A 435 7.89 -14.46 -17.01
C THR A 435 8.04 -14.19 -15.51
N ALA A 436 9.23 -13.85 -15.04
CA ALA A 436 9.47 -13.56 -13.63
C ALA A 436 8.68 -12.33 -13.16
N LYS A 437 8.57 -11.25 -13.95
CA LYS A 437 7.74 -10.08 -13.59
C LYS A 437 6.26 -10.42 -13.48
N ILE A 438 5.72 -11.20 -14.42
CA ILE A 438 4.33 -11.67 -14.38
C ILE A 438 4.09 -12.57 -13.16
N CYS A 439 5.02 -13.49 -12.86
CA CYS A 439 4.92 -14.35 -11.69
C CYS A 439 5.13 -13.62 -10.36
N LEU A 440 5.95 -12.56 -10.34
CA LEU A 440 6.08 -11.67 -9.20
C LEU A 440 4.75 -10.96 -8.90
N TYR A 441 4.06 -10.47 -9.94
CA TYR A 441 2.71 -9.93 -9.82
C TYR A 441 1.72 -10.96 -9.28
N SER A 442 1.65 -12.17 -9.87
CA SER A 442 0.74 -13.22 -9.39
C SER A 442 1.03 -13.61 -7.95
N GLY A 443 2.31 -13.78 -7.58
CA GLY A 443 2.72 -14.08 -6.22
C GLY A 443 2.27 -13.03 -5.22
N TYR A 444 2.39 -11.74 -5.54
CA TYR A 444 1.93 -10.67 -4.67
C TYR A 444 0.41 -10.47 -4.68
N ARG A 445 -0.27 -10.72 -5.80
CA ARG A 445 -1.74 -10.67 -5.91
C ARG A 445 -2.38 -11.76 -5.05
N ASP A 446 -1.87 -12.97 -5.13
CA ASP A 446 -2.44 -14.17 -4.51
C ASP A 446 -1.83 -14.46 -3.12
N ASP A 447 -1.04 -13.51 -2.60
CA ASP A 447 -0.29 -13.62 -1.35
C ASP A 447 0.57 -14.90 -1.25
N ASN A 448 0.99 -15.42 -2.40
CA ASN A 448 1.85 -16.60 -2.53
C ASN A 448 3.33 -16.18 -2.50
N MET A 449 3.86 -16.04 -1.29
CA MET A 449 5.21 -15.53 -1.07
C MET A 449 6.31 -16.44 -1.64
N ALA A 450 6.07 -17.75 -1.79
CA ALA A 450 7.05 -18.64 -2.41
C ALA A 450 7.24 -18.31 -3.90
N VAL A 451 6.14 -18.00 -4.60
CA VAL A 451 6.17 -17.57 -6.00
C VAL A 451 6.74 -16.15 -6.10
N ALA A 452 6.31 -15.22 -5.25
CA ALA A 452 6.80 -13.84 -5.27
C ALA A 452 8.31 -13.77 -4.99
N LEU A 453 8.78 -14.38 -3.91
CA LEU A 453 10.18 -14.39 -3.51
C LEU A 453 11.05 -15.15 -4.53
N GLY A 454 10.58 -16.28 -5.03
CA GLY A 454 11.25 -16.99 -6.12
C GLY A 454 11.41 -16.11 -7.36
N SER A 455 10.33 -15.47 -7.80
CA SER A 455 10.35 -14.59 -8.98
C SER A 455 11.30 -13.41 -8.81
N ALA A 456 11.31 -12.77 -7.64
CA ALA A 456 12.26 -11.71 -7.31
C ALA A 456 13.71 -12.24 -7.34
N LEU A 457 13.97 -13.40 -6.74
CA LEU A 457 15.30 -14.03 -6.74
C LEU A 457 15.77 -14.38 -8.17
N HIS A 458 14.85 -14.85 -9.02
CA HIS A 458 15.16 -15.14 -10.42
C HIS A 458 15.51 -13.87 -11.19
N MET A 459 14.79 -12.76 -10.97
CA MET A 459 15.14 -11.45 -11.53
C MET A 459 16.56 -11.03 -11.16
N VAL A 460 16.96 -11.18 -9.89
CA VAL A 460 18.34 -10.85 -9.47
C VAL A 460 19.36 -11.73 -10.18
N GLY A 461 19.10 -13.04 -10.31
CA GLY A 461 19.96 -13.97 -11.06
C GLY A 461 20.07 -13.65 -12.56
N LEU A 462 19.06 -13.01 -13.13
CA LEU A 462 19.05 -12.53 -14.53
C LEU A 462 19.72 -11.16 -14.72
N GLY A 463 20.39 -10.64 -13.68
CA GLY A 463 21.11 -9.37 -13.71
C GLY A 463 20.25 -8.14 -13.36
N GLU A 464 18.97 -8.32 -13.03
CA GLU A 464 18.10 -7.23 -12.56
C GLU A 464 18.34 -6.99 -11.05
N THR A 465 19.58 -6.61 -10.72
CA THR A 465 20.07 -6.53 -9.33
C THR A 465 19.23 -5.64 -8.41
N PRO A 466 18.59 -4.53 -8.85
CA PRO A 466 17.68 -3.77 -8.00
C PRO A 466 16.51 -4.58 -7.39
N TYR A 467 16.11 -5.71 -7.97
CA TYR A 467 15.11 -6.60 -7.36
C TYR A 467 15.62 -7.31 -6.09
N ALA A 468 16.92 -7.24 -5.78
CA ALA A 468 17.49 -7.73 -4.54
C ALA A 468 16.88 -7.05 -3.31
N GLU A 469 16.31 -5.84 -3.47
CA GLU A 469 15.56 -5.17 -2.43
C GLU A 469 14.36 -6.01 -1.95
N LEU A 470 13.60 -6.62 -2.86
CA LEU A 470 12.45 -7.44 -2.47
C LEU A 470 12.91 -8.66 -1.67
N VAL A 471 13.97 -9.34 -2.12
CA VAL A 471 14.56 -10.48 -1.41
C VAL A 471 14.98 -10.08 0.01
N ALA A 472 15.58 -8.90 0.16
CA ALA A 472 15.97 -8.33 1.44
C ALA A 472 14.77 -8.08 2.36
N HIS A 473 13.70 -7.47 1.84
CA HIS A 473 12.47 -7.21 2.61
C HIS A 473 11.80 -8.51 3.07
N HIS A 474 11.69 -9.49 2.18
CA HIS A 474 11.14 -10.82 2.50
C HIS A 474 11.90 -11.49 3.66
N LEU A 475 13.25 -11.47 3.62
CA LEU A 475 14.09 -11.98 4.71
C LEU A 475 13.99 -11.14 5.99
N ASN A 476 13.96 -9.82 5.88
CA ASN A 476 13.91 -8.92 7.03
C ASN A 476 12.60 -9.10 7.82
N LYS A 477 11.49 -9.29 7.10
CA LYS A 477 10.15 -9.40 7.69
C LYS A 477 9.68 -10.83 7.94
N GLY A 478 10.22 -11.81 7.22
CA GLY A 478 9.86 -13.23 7.35
C GLY A 478 8.67 -13.66 6.50
N PHE A 479 8.50 -13.06 5.31
CA PHE A 479 7.44 -13.45 4.37
C PHE A 479 8.02 -14.37 3.30
N GLY A 480 7.58 -15.64 3.26
CA GLY A 480 8.05 -16.61 2.25
C GLY A 480 9.48 -17.15 2.46
N ALA A 481 10.20 -16.64 3.45
CA ALA A 481 11.48 -17.16 3.93
C ALA A 481 11.57 -17.00 5.44
N GLU A 482 12.51 -17.72 6.06
CA GLU A 482 12.83 -17.56 7.48
C GLU A 482 13.26 -16.11 7.75
N LYS A 483 12.71 -15.52 8.81
CA LYS A 483 13.02 -14.14 9.20
C LYS A 483 14.48 -14.05 9.65
N ASN A 484 15.30 -13.37 8.85
CA ASN A 484 16.70 -13.13 9.17
C ASN A 484 17.13 -11.72 8.74
N PRO A 485 16.95 -10.70 9.61
CA PRO A 485 17.34 -9.33 9.32
C PRO A 485 18.83 -9.15 9.04
N LEU A 486 19.70 -9.98 9.63
CA LEU A 486 21.13 -9.93 9.41
C LEU A 486 21.49 -10.37 7.99
N ALA A 487 20.96 -11.51 7.54
CA ALA A 487 21.15 -11.99 6.16
C ALA A 487 20.56 -11.01 5.14
N ALA A 488 19.44 -10.36 5.47
CA ALA A 488 18.82 -9.33 4.63
C ALA A 488 19.77 -8.15 4.32
N THR A 489 20.70 -7.79 5.22
CA THR A 489 21.66 -6.69 4.99
C THR A 489 22.52 -6.91 3.74
N GLY A 490 22.90 -8.16 3.44
CA GLY A 490 23.66 -8.49 2.23
C GLY A 490 22.86 -8.23 0.95
N TRP A 491 21.55 -8.50 0.99
CA TRP A 491 20.63 -8.28 -0.13
C TRP A 491 20.29 -6.80 -0.32
N TYR A 492 20.05 -6.05 0.77
CA TYR A 492 19.90 -4.59 0.69
C TYR A 492 21.15 -3.95 0.09
N ARG A 493 22.34 -4.37 0.54
CA ARG A 493 23.61 -3.85 0.01
C ARG A 493 23.74 -4.08 -1.50
N LEU A 494 23.42 -5.28 -1.99
CA LEU A 494 23.43 -5.56 -3.43
C LEU A 494 22.52 -4.62 -4.22
N SER A 495 21.29 -4.41 -3.75
CA SER A 495 20.35 -3.52 -4.43
C SER A 495 20.82 -2.07 -4.41
N ILE A 496 21.30 -1.59 -3.25
CA ILE A 496 21.75 -0.20 -3.07
C ILE A 496 22.98 0.07 -3.93
N GLU A 497 23.99 -0.79 -3.87
CA GLU A 497 25.22 -0.68 -4.69
C GLU A 497 24.89 -0.65 -6.19
N ALA A 498 23.93 -1.46 -6.64
CA ALA A 498 23.50 -1.44 -8.04
C ALA A 498 22.85 -0.11 -8.44
N LEU A 499 21.93 0.42 -7.62
CA LEU A 499 21.27 1.70 -7.88
C LEU A 499 22.26 2.87 -7.92
N GLU A 500 23.26 2.84 -7.04
CA GLU A 500 24.30 3.88 -6.99
C GLU A 500 25.35 3.74 -8.08
N GLY A 501 25.58 2.52 -8.55
CA GLY A 501 26.35 2.24 -9.76
C GLY A 501 25.63 2.67 -11.04
N GLY A 502 24.43 3.26 -10.95
CA GLY A 502 23.67 3.78 -12.08
C GLY A 502 22.64 2.81 -12.68
N ALA A 503 22.35 1.68 -12.03
CA ALA A 503 21.26 0.83 -12.45
C ALA A 503 19.92 1.59 -12.35
N PRO A 504 18.98 1.37 -13.28
CA PRO A 504 17.68 2.05 -13.25
C PRO A 504 16.87 1.64 -12.01
N SER A 505 16.09 2.58 -11.47
CA SER A 505 15.11 2.25 -10.42
C SER A 505 13.97 1.42 -10.99
N VAL A 506 13.74 0.23 -10.42
CA VAL A 506 12.69 -0.70 -10.85
C VAL A 506 11.38 -0.53 -10.05
N PHE A 507 11.41 0.22 -8.95
CA PHE A 507 10.25 0.49 -8.10
C PHE A 507 9.83 1.97 -8.16
N GLY A 508 10.10 2.63 -9.29
CA GLY A 508 9.75 4.02 -9.53
C GLY A 508 10.67 5.04 -8.86
N THR A 509 10.37 6.32 -9.12
CA THR A 509 11.17 7.48 -8.69
C THR A 509 10.35 8.52 -7.93
N SER A 510 9.10 8.20 -7.58
CA SER A 510 8.17 9.13 -6.92
C SER A 510 8.55 9.48 -5.48
N LEU A 511 9.42 8.68 -4.85
CA LEU A 511 9.97 8.98 -3.53
C LEU A 511 11.37 9.57 -3.70
N PRO A 512 11.59 10.85 -3.33
CA PRO A 512 12.92 11.46 -3.38
C PRO A 512 13.86 10.74 -2.41
N ASP A 513 15.14 10.63 -2.78
CA ASP A 513 16.21 10.08 -1.94
C ASP A 513 15.94 8.68 -1.39
N ARG A 514 15.09 7.89 -2.07
CA ARG A 514 14.68 6.55 -1.65
C ARG A 514 15.87 5.62 -1.39
N THR A 515 16.88 5.64 -2.26
CA THR A 515 18.10 4.83 -2.09
C THR A 515 18.87 5.22 -0.83
N ALA A 516 18.94 6.52 -0.51
CA ALA A 516 19.57 7.01 0.70
C ALA A 516 18.79 6.61 1.97
N LEU A 517 17.45 6.69 1.93
CA LEU A 517 16.60 6.20 3.01
C LEU A 517 16.78 4.69 3.22
N LEU A 518 16.75 3.91 2.14
CA LEU A 518 16.93 2.45 2.20
C LEU A 518 18.29 2.09 2.81
N ARG A 519 19.36 2.80 2.43
CA ARG A 519 20.67 2.64 3.08
C ARG A 519 20.62 2.96 4.56
N ALA A 520 20.11 4.13 4.93
CA ALA A 520 20.09 4.57 6.32
C ALA A 520 19.29 3.58 7.19
N ALA A 521 18.15 3.11 6.68
CA ALA A 521 17.27 2.19 7.40
C ALA A 521 17.82 0.74 7.46
N ALA A 522 18.39 0.23 6.37
CA ALA A 522 18.84 -1.16 6.29
C ALA A 522 20.26 -1.39 6.83
N LEU A 523 21.15 -0.42 6.63
CA LEU A 523 22.59 -0.57 6.88
C LEU A 523 23.08 0.34 8.02
N GLY A 524 22.22 1.18 8.59
CA GLY A 524 22.58 2.11 9.67
C GLY A 524 23.64 3.13 9.27
N THR A 525 23.87 3.30 7.96
CA THR A 525 24.88 4.21 7.41
C THR A 525 24.14 5.40 6.80
N PRO A 526 24.36 6.65 7.26
CA PRO A 526 23.82 7.80 6.55
C PRO A 526 24.36 7.82 5.10
N PRO A 527 23.68 8.50 4.16
CA PRO A 527 24.24 8.72 2.83
C PRO A 527 25.66 9.28 3.00
N ALA A 528 26.61 8.81 2.21
CA ALA A 528 27.92 9.44 2.16
C ALA A 528 27.67 10.92 1.85
N THR A 529 27.84 11.80 2.83
CA THR A 529 28.01 13.22 2.56
C THR A 529 29.15 13.28 1.57
N ASP A 530 28.91 13.84 0.38
CA ASP A 530 29.89 13.96 -0.70
C ASP A 530 31.28 14.10 -0.09
N ALA A 531 32.04 13.00 -0.09
CA ALA A 531 33.46 13.13 0.12
C ALA A 531 33.88 14.03 -1.04
N PRO A 532 34.58 15.15 -0.78
CA PRO A 532 35.00 16.04 -1.84
C PRO A 532 35.69 15.17 -2.88
N VAL A 533 35.12 15.15 -4.09
CA VAL A 533 35.73 14.49 -5.23
C VAL A 533 37.15 15.04 -5.27
N ALA A 534 38.14 14.19 -4.97
CA ALA A 534 39.52 14.54 -5.13
C ALA A 534 39.66 14.93 -6.60
N THR A 535 39.79 16.22 -6.83
CA THR A 535 40.05 16.77 -8.15
C THR A 535 41.36 16.13 -8.59
N SER A 536 41.27 15.18 -9.52
CA SER A 536 42.44 14.70 -10.22
C SER A 536 43.04 15.92 -10.91
N LEU A 537 44.26 16.26 -10.51
CA LEU A 537 45.03 17.30 -11.18
C LEU A 537 45.23 16.88 -12.64
N PRO A 538 45.02 17.78 -13.62
CA PRO A 538 45.26 17.45 -15.01
C PRO A 538 46.74 17.12 -15.20
N THR A 539 47.02 15.92 -15.71
CA THR A 539 48.35 15.53 -16.18
C THR A 539 48.52 16.05 -17.60
N PHE A 540 49.41 17.03 -17.77
CA PHE A 540 49.85 17.47 -19.09
C PHE A 540 51.01 16.57 -19.53
N THR A 541 50.82 15.84 -20.61
CA THR A 541 51.93 15.18 -21.31
C THR A 541 52.60 16.21 -22.20
N ILE A 542 53.83 16.58 -21.85
CA ILE A 542 54.74 17.29 -22.76
C ILE A 542 55.24 16.24 -23.75
N SER A 543 55.01 16.48 -25.04
CA SER A 543 55.68 15.73 -26.12
C SER A 543 56.94 16.50 -26.51
N ASP A 544 58.05 15.79 -26.62
CA ASP A 544 59.35 16.30 -27.11
C ASP A 544 59.27 16.78 -28.58
#